data_AF-A0A1S0UIP3-F1
#
_entry.id   AF-A0A1S0UIP3-F1
#
_cell.length_a   1.000
_cell.length_b   1.000
_cell.length_c   1.000
_cell.angle_alpha   90.00
_cell.angle_beta   90.00
_cell.angle_gamma   90.00
#
_symmetry.space_group_name_H-M   'P 1'
#
loop_
_entity.id
_entity.type
_entity.pdbx_description
1 polymer ?
#
loop_
_entity_poly.entity_id
_entity_poly.type
_entity_poly.pdbx_seq_one_letter_code
_entity_poly.pdbx_strand_id
1 'polypeptide(L)'
;MFITVIFKFLVYTKLYQITNEISIKTLPEASMTTHEIVSHHGYPSEIHTVTTDDGYILELHRIPGAKIAYSMVMLNVSIVSIMYDA
;
A
#
# COMPACT_ATOMS: atom_id res chain seq x y z
N MET A 1 -49.49 -6.42 -13.41
CA MET A 1 -48.49 -5.88 -14.37
C MET A 1 -47.76 -4.64 -13.83
N PHE A 2 -48.45 -3.63 -13.29
CA PHE A 2 -47.81 -2.44 -12.69
C PHE A 2 -47.05 -2.73 -11.39
N ILE A 3 -47.65 -3.48 -10.46
CA ILE A 3 -47.04 -3.82 -9.16
C ILE A 3 -45.70 -4.55 -9.35
N THR A 4 -45.62 -5.46 -10.32
CA THR A 4 -44.40 -6.21 -10.64
C THR A 4 -43.31 -5.33 -11.25
N VAL A 5 -43.67 -4.26 -11.98
CA VAL A 5 -42.73 -3.29 -12.53
C VAL A 5 -42.17 -2.40 -11.41
N ILE A 6 -43.03 -1.92 -10.52
CA ILE A 6 -42.64 -1.12 -9.35
C ILE A 6 -41.72 -1.93 -8.43
N PHE A 7 -42.04 -3.19 -8.17
CA PHE A 7 -41.21 -4.07 -7.36
C PHE A 7 -39.82 -4.29 -7.97
N LYS A 8 -39.73 -4.53 -9.29
CA LYS A 8 -38.44 -4.65 -9.98
C LYS A 8 -37.62 -3.36 -9.91
N PHE A 9 -38.28 -2.20 -10.03
CA PHE A 9 -37.61 -0.90 -9.92
C PHE A 9 -37.07 -0.66 -8.50
N LEU A 10 -37.83 -1.01 -7.46
CA LEU A 10 -37.38 -0.94 -6.07
C LEU A 10 -36.22 -1.90 -5.80
N VAL A 11 -36.26 -3.13 -6.32
CA VAL A 11 -35.16 -4.08 -6.20
C VAL A 11 -33.91 -3.59 -6.93
N TYR A 12 -34.05 -3.06 -8.16
CA TYR A 12 -32.95 -2.54 -8.96
C TYR A 12 -32.25 -1.35 -8.29
N THR A 13 -33.03 -0.39 -7.77
CA THR A 13 -32.48 0.77 -7.05
C THR A 13 -31.79 0.37 -5.75
N LYS A 14 -32.35 -0.60 -5.00
CA LYS A 14 -31.71 -1.10 -3.78
C LYS A 14 -30.42 -1.87 -4.09
N LEU A 15 -30.40 -2.68 -5.14
CA LEU A 15 -29.20 -3.38 -5.64
C LEU A 15 -28.12 -2.37 -6.05
N TYR A 16 -28.49 -1.31 -6.78
CA TYR A 16 -27.56 -0.28 -7.23
C TYR A 16 -26.91 0.47 -6.05
N GLN A 17 -27.68 0.78 -5.00
CA GLN A 17 -27.12 1.38 -3.79
C GLN A 17 -26.16 0.43 -3.06
N ILE A 18 -26.53 -0.84 -2.90
CA ILE A 18 -25.68 -1.87 -2.28
C ILE A 18 -24.35 -2.03 -3.05
N THR A 19 -24.37 -2.05 -4.39
CA THR A 19 -23.15 -2.17 -5.18
C THR A 19 -22.22 -0.96 -5.05
N ASN A 20 -22.75 0.24 -4.81
CA ASN A 20 -21.93 1.43 -4.59
C ASN A 20 -21.29 1.43 -3.19
N GLU A 21 -21.97 0.91 -2.16
CA GLU A 21 -21.39 0.76 -0.83
C GLU A 21 -20.34 -0.36 -0.76
N ILE A 22 -20.48 -1.39 -1.60
CA ILE A 22 -19.48 -2.45 -1.82
C ILE A 22 -18.35 -1.97 -2.76
N SER A 23 -18.36 -0.72 -3.24
CA SER A 23 -17.16 -0.11 -3.82
C SER A 23 -16.10 -0.08 -2.73
N ILE A 24 -15.32 -1.17 -2.68
CA ILE A 24 -14.30 -1.42 -1.69
C ILE A 24 -13.44 -0.17 -1.69
N LYS A 25 -13.40 0.52 -0.56
CA LYS A 25 -12.52 1.66 -0.35
C LYS A 25 -11.11 1.13 -0.59
N THR A 26 -10.61 1.30 -1.80
CA THR A 26 -9.33 0.74 -2.20
C THR A 26 -8.28 1.42 -1.37
N LEU A 27 -7.56 0.64 -0.57
CA LEU A 27 -6.39 1.13 0.13
C LEU A 27 -5.41 1.64 -0.94
N PRO A 28 -5.01 2.92 -0.90
CA PRO A 28 -4.11 3.47 -1.91
C PRO A 28 -2.79 2.69 -1.96
N GLU A 29 -2.37 2.08 -0.83
CA GLU A 29 -1.18 1.25 -0.73
C GLU A 29 -1.24 -0.03 -1.58
N ALA A 30 -2.44 -0.54 -1.87
CA ALA A 30 -2.61 -1.78 -2.65
C ALA A 30 -2.12 -1.63 -4.11
N SER A 31 -2.03 -0.40 -4.61
CA SER A 31 -1.52 -0.08 -5.94
C SER A 31 -0.12 0.53 -5.94
N MET A 32 0.51 0.66 -4.77
CA MET A 32 1.82 1.30 -4.61
C MET A 32 2.95 0.27 -4.53
N THR A 33 4.12 0.64 -5.03
CA THR A 33 5.38 -0.07 -4.78
C THR A 33 5.84 0.10 -3.34
N THR A 34 6.72 -0.78 -2.84
CA THR A 34 7.29 -0.67 -1.48
C THR A 34 7.89 0.71 -1.22
N HIS A 35 8.61 1.27 -2.21
CA HIS A 35 9.21 2.60 -2.09
C HIS A 35 8.16 3.71 -1.95
N GLU A 36 7.07 3.63 -2.72
CA GLU A 36 5.97 4.58 -2.66
C GLU A 36 5.21 4.47 -1.33
N ILE A 37 4.97 3.26 -0.81
CA ILE A 37 4.33 3.06 0.50
C ILE A 37 5.13 3.75 1.61
N VAL A 38 6.44 3.52 1.65
CA VAL A 38 7.33 4.14 2.66
C VAL A 38 7.29 5.67 2.57
N SER A 39 7.37 6.19 1.34
CA SER A 39 7.36 7.62 1.07
C SER A 39 5.98 8.25 1.36
N HIS A 40 4.89 7.54 1.07
CA HIS A 40 3.52 7.94 1.36
C HIS A 40 3.29 8.16 2.85
N HIS A 41 3.93 7.35 3.70
CA HIS A 41 3.88 7.53 5.16
C HIS A 41 4.87 8.58 5.70
N GLY A 42 5.65 9.23 4.83
CA GLY A 42 6.55 10.34 5.15
C GLY A 42 7.93 9.91 5.68
N TYR A 43 8.32 8.66 5.44
CA TYR A 43 9.66 8.18 5.74
C TYR A 43 10.56 8.32 4.50
N PRO A 44 11.86 8.62 4.68
CA PRO A 44 12.81 8.51 3.59
C PRO A 44 12.93 7.04 3.15
N SER A 45 13.10 6.82 1.84
CA SER A 45 13.20 5.48 1.25
C SER A 45 14.35 5.44 0.25
N GLU A 46 15.20 4.43 0.37
CA GLU A 46 16.32 4.14 -0.51
C GLU A 46 16.17 2.74 -1.09
N ILE A 47 16.60 2.54 -2.34
CA ILE A 47 16.67 1.25 -3.00
C ILE A 47 18.13 0.96 -3.34
N HIS A 48 18.60 -0.23 -3.01
CA HIS A 48 19.94 -0.72 -3.33
C HIS A 48 19.85 -2.05 -4.08
N THR A 49 20.64 -2.21 -5.13
CA THR A 49 20.72 -3.48 -5.87
C THR A 49 22.02 -4.17 -5.51
N VAL A 50 21.95 -5.43 -5.09
CA VAL A 50 23.11 -6.24 -4.70
C VAL A 50 23.13 -7.52 -5.51
N THR A 51 24.30 -7.87 -6.04
CA THR A 51 24.52 -9.15 -6.72
C THR A 51 25.16 -10.13 -5.73
N THR A 52 24.56 -11.30 -5.56
CA THR A 52 25.12 -12.37 -4.74
C THR A 52 26.20 -13.15 -5.49
N ASP A 53 27.03 -13.88 -4.76
CA ASP A 53 28.16 -14.64 -5.34
C ASP A 53 27.71 -15.73 -6.33
N ASP A 54 26.48 -16.24 -6.18
CA ASP A 54 25.83 -17.20 -7.08
C ASP A 54 25.06 -16.53 -8.24
N GLY A 55 25.12 -15.20 -8.35
CA GLY A 55 24.65 -14.44 -9.52
C GLY A 55 23.20 -13.95 -9.46
N TYR A 56 22.51 -14.05 -8.32
CA TYR A 56 21.19 -13.45 -8.16
C TYR A 56 21.31 -11.93 -7.95
N ILE A 57 20.33 -11.20 -8.48
CA ILE A 57 20.20 -9.75 -8.32
C ILE A 57 19.08 -9.49 -7.31
N LEU A 58 19.44 -8.95 -6.15
CA LEU A 58 18.53 -8.64 -5.06
C LEU A 58 18.27 -7.13 -5.00
N GLU A 59 17.00 -6.76 -4.86
CA GLU A 59 16.60 -5.38 -4.55
C GLU A 59 16.36 -5.25 -3.04
N LEU A 60 17.09 -4.34 -2.40
CA LEU A 60 17.00 -4.05 -0.98
C LEU A 60 16.35 -2.68 -0.77
N HIS A 61 15.29 -2.66 0.04
CA HIS A 61 14.64 -1.41 0.48
C HIS A 61 15.18 -0.99 1.85
N ARG A 62 15.58 0.28 1.98
CA ARG A 62 16.12 0.85 3.22
C ARG A 62 15.36 2.11 3.64
N ILE A 63 15.04 2.19 4.94
CA ILE A 63 14.52 3.39 5.59
C ILE A 63 15.67 4.00 6.41
N PRO A 64 16.37 5.03 5.92
CA PRO A 64 17.59 5.53 6.55
C PRO A 64 17.37 6.27 7.87
N GLY A 65 16.13 6.70 8.15
CA GLY A 65 15.84 7.48 9.35
C GLY A 65 14.36 7.69 9.61
N ALA A 66 14.08 8.48 10.65
CA ALA A 66 12.73 8.76 11.11
C ALA A 66 11.92 9.58 10.08
N LYS A 67 10.60 9.65 10.32
CA LYS A 67 9.68 10.47 9.53
C LYS A 67 10.21 11.90 9.42
N ILE A 68 10.15 12.47 8.22
CA ILE A 68 10.80 13.76 7.85
C ILE A 68 10.42 14.91 8.82
N ALA A 69 9.24 14.86 9.42
CA ALA A 69 8.78 15.83 10.43
C ALA A 69 9.63 15.89 11.72
N TYR A 70 10.47 14.89 12.00
CA TYR A 70 11.28 14.78 13.23
C TYR A 70 12.80 14.89 13.00
N SER A 71 13.22 15.33 11.81
CA SER A 71 14.63 15.36 11.38
C SER A 71 15.44 16.48 12.07
N MET A 72 15.86 16.26 13.32
CA MET A 72 16.85 17.11 13.98
C MET A 72 18.02 16.35 14.64
N VAL A 73 18.01 15.00 14.63
CA VAL A 73 19.14 14.21 15.16
C VAL A 73 19.35 12.96 14.30
N MET A 74 20.46 12.91 13.57
CA MET A 74 20.98 11.68 12.93
C MET A 74 22.35 11.39 13.53
N LEU A 75 22.40 10.65 14.65
CA LEU A 75 23.63 10.13 15.23
C LEU A 75 23.41 8.66 15.62
N ASN A 76 24.24 7.77 15.06
CA ASN A 76 24.37 6.35 15.39
C ASN A 76 23.06 5.56 15.54
N VAL A 77 22.39 5.28 14.43
CA VAL A 77 21.24 4.38 14.39
C VAL A 77 21.70 2.94 14.23
N SER A 78 21.24 2.04 15.11
CA SER A 78 21.47 0.59 14.96
C SER A 78 20.80 0.06 13.70
N ILE A 79 21.48 -0.83 12.97
CA ILE A 79 20.92 -1.48 11.79
C ILE A 79 19.98 -2.60 12.25
N VAL A 80 18.78 -2.63 11.67
CA VAL A 80 17.82 -3.72 11.81
C VAL A 80 17.54 -4.28 10.42
N SER A 81 17.67 -5.60 10.28
CA SER A 81 17.32 -6.31 9.05
C SER A 81 16.02 -7.07 9.25
N ILE A 82 15.11 -6.94 8.28
CA ILE A 82 13.86 -7.69 8.22
C ILE A 82 13.90 -8.49 6.92
N MET A 83 13.90 -9.82 7.04
CA MET A 83 13.82 -10.72 5.90
C MET A 83 12.42 -11.31 5.87
N TYR A 84 11.76 -11.24 4.72
CA TYR A 84 10.47 -11.89 4.48
C TYR A 84 10.71 -13.30 3.93
N ASP A 85 9.83 -14.24 4.30
CA ASP A 85 9.80 -15.54 3.66
C ASP A 85 9.30 -15.40 2.20
N ALA A 86 9.84 -16.23 1.32
CA ALA A 86 9.48 -16.33 -0.09
C ALA A 86 8.31 -17.30 -0.32
#